data_AF-A0A3M6DSB3-F1
#
_entry.id   AF-A0A3M6DSB3-F1
#
_cell.length_a   1.000
_cell.length_b   1.000
_cell.length_c   1.000
_cell.angle_alpha   90.00
_cell.angle_beta   90.00
_cell.angle_gamma   90.00
#
_symmetry.space_group_name_H-M   'P 1'
#
loop_
_entity.id
_entity.type
_entity.pdbx_description
1 polymer ?
#
loop_
_entity_poly.entity_id
_entity_poly.type
_entity_poly.pdbx_seq_one_letter_code
_entity_poly.pdbx_strand_id
1 'polypeptide(L)'
;MGMRPANHLLLWSALLCLPATATASNVHRCEDASGKITFTTLGCPDGHSIRLQSAFNAPPGTRIDVLPPANTAQTARGKPADQTVVVVGTRDDGCGNRLSAEQRRAAIINQRTPPGMTQRDVESLLGRPDKITNRNGELHYVYNQKKGRSNKVTFDEHGCVKGKR
;
A
#
# COMPACT_ATOMS: atom_id res chain seq x y z
N MET A 1 -23.66 35.73 -64.51
CA MET A 1 -23.22 35.04 -63.27
C MET A 1 -21.72 35.24 -63.12
N GLY A 2 -21.27 36.11 -62.22
CA GLY A 2 -19.86 36.23 -61.86
C GLY A 2 -19.71 36.01 -60.37
N MET A 3 -19.30 34.81 -59.95
CA MET A 3 -18.96 34.55 -58.56
C MET A 3 -17.72 35.39 -58.23
N ARG A 4 -17.88 36.32 -57.27
CA ARG A 4 -16.84 37.25 -56.86
C ARG A 4 -15.60 36.47 -56.38
N PRO A 5 -14.38 36.82 -56.80
CA PRO A 5 -13.15 36.09 -56.46
C PRO A 5 -12.91 36.01 -54.94
N ALA A 6 -13.46 36.98 -54.18
CA ALA A 6 -13.43 36.98 -52.73
C ALA A 6 -14.16 35.77 -52.10
N ASN A 7 -15.26 35.28 -52.70
CA ASN A 7 -15.97 34.11 -52.17
C ASN A 7 -15.20 32.80 -52.43
N HIS A 8 -14.46 32.71 -53.53
CA HIS A 8 -13.63 31.55 -53.82
C HIS A 8 -12.40 31.46 -52.90
N LEU A 9 -11.78 32.61 -52.59
CA LEU A 9 -10.68 32.70 -51.63
C LEU A 9 -11.12 32.31 -50.21
N LEU A 10 -12.33 32.73 -49.79
CA LEU A 10 -12.91 32.39 -48.49
C LEU A 10 -13.28 30.90 -48.38
N LEU A 11 -13.76 30.29 -49.48
CA LEU A 11 -14.02 28.85 -49.52
C LEU A 11 -12.72 28.02 -49.48
N TRP A 12 -11.68 28.48 -50.17
CA TRP A 12 -10.37 27.81 -50.16
C TRP A 12 -9.68 27.90 -48.80
N SER A 13 -9.73 29.06 -48.14
CA SER A 13 -9.19 29.20 -46.78
C SER A 13 -9.96 28.37 -45.76
N ALA A 14 -11.29 28.24 -45.90
CA ALA A 14 -12.09 27.34 -45.07
C ALA A 14 -11.73 25.85 -45.30
N LEU A 15 -11.42 25.45 -46.54
CA LEU A 15 -11.05 24.08 -46.88
C LEU A 15 -9.65 23.70 -46.37
N LEU A 16 -8.70 24.64 -46.38
CA LEU A 16 -7.36 24.50 -45.79
C LEU A 16 -7.37 24.50 -44.25
N CYS A 17 -8.42 25.05 -43.64
CA CYS A 17 -8.64 25.05 -42.19
C CYS A 17 -9.39 23.81 -41.67
N LEU A 18 -9.75 22.82 -42.51
CA LEU A 18 -10.18 21.53 -41.98
C LEU A 18 -8.96 20.88 -41.30
N PRO A 19 -8.98 20.71 -39.96
CA PRO A 19 -7.91 19.98 -39.32
C PRO A 19 -7.95 18.57 -39.91
N ALA A 20 -6.85 18.12 -40.49
CA ALA A 20 -6.60 16.70 -40.66
C ALA A 20 -6.71 16.13 -39.25
N THR A 21 -7.88 15.57 -38.93
CA THR A 21 -8.15 14.96 -37.64
C THR A 21 -7.25 13.73 -37.60
N ALA A 22 -6.04 13.92 -37.05
CA ALA A 22 -5.17 12.83 -36.67
C ALA A 22 -5.96 12.06 -35.61
N THR A 23 -6.70 11.04 -36.04
CA THR A 23 -7.47 10.19 -35.14
C THR A 23 -6.44 9.51 -34.25
N ALA A 24 -6.29 9.98 -33.01
CA ALA A 24 -5.72 9.17 -31.96
C ALA A 24 -6.53 7.87 -31.96
N SER A 25 -5.91 6.78 -32.40
CA SER A 25 -6.60 5.51 -32.58
C SER A 25 -6.85 4.94 -31.19
N ASN A 26 -8.08 5.02 -30.72
CA ASN A 26 -8.47 4.34 -29.50
C ASN A 26 -8.67 2.87 -29.84
N VAL A 27 -7.93 1.98 -29.17
CA VAL A 27 -8.07 0.53 -29.28
C VAL A 27 -8.68 -0.01 -28.01
N HIS A 28 -9.46 -1.07 -28.12
CA HIS A 28 -9.99 -1.79 -26.95
C HIS A 28 -8.95 -2.82 -26.51
N ARG A 29 -8.50 -2.69 -25.26
CA ARG A 29 -7.74 -3.71 -24.53
C ARG A 29 -8.75 -4.69 -23.94
N CYS A 30 -8.77 -5.91 -24.45
CA CYS A 30 -9.60 -7.01 -23.99
C CYS A 30 -8.76 -7.97 -23.15
N GLU A 31 -9.20 -8.27 -21.94
CA GLU A 31 -8.52 -9.23 -21.06
C GLU A 31 -9.48 -10.37 -20.71
N ASP A 32 -9.03 -11.60 -20.95
CA ASP A 32 -9.80 -12.81 -20.69
C ASP A 32 -9.64 -13.33 -19.25
N ALA A 33 -10.44 -14.34 -18.87
CA ALA A 33 -10.39 -14.94 -17.54
C ALA A 33 -9.05 -15.65 -17.22
N SER A 34 -8.25 -15.96 -18.24
CA SER A 34 -6.91 -16.53 -18.11
C SER A 34 -5.79 -15.47 -18.08
N GLY A 35 -6.14 -14.19 -18.18
CA GLY A 35 -5.19 -13.06 -18.22
C GLY A 35 -4.59 -12.77 -19.60
N LYS A 36 -5.11 -13.36 -20.68
CA LYS A 36 -4.67 -13.06 -22.05
C LYS A 36 -5.17 -11.69 -22.47
N ILE A 37 -4.25 -10.83 -22.88
CA ILE A 37 -4.54 -9.48 -23.33
C ILE A 37 -4.50 -9.43 -24.85
N THR A 38 -5.57 -8.92 -25.47
CA THR A 38 -5.65 -8.68 -26.91
C THR A 38 -6.10 -7.25 -27.18
N PHE A 39 -5.53 -6.61 -28.20
CA PHE A 39 -5.91 -5.27 -28.62
C PHE A 39 -6.69 -5.35 -29.93
N THR A 40 -7.88 -4.74 -29.97
CA THR A 40 -8.77 -4.78 -31.13
C THR A 40 -9.52 -3.46 -31.30
N THR A 41 -9.77 -3.06 -32.55
CA THR A 41 -10.59 -1.89 -32.91
C THR A 41 -12.07 -2.23 -33.08
N LEU A 42 -12.42 -3.53 -33.16
CA LEU A 42 -13.78 -4.00 -33.43
C LEU A 42 -14.60 -4.30 -32.16
N GLY A 43 -14.01 -4.13 -30.97
CA GLY A 43 -14.64 -4.44 -29.68
C GLY A 43 -14.22 -5.79 -29.10
N CYS A 44 -14.55 -6.01 -27.82
CA CYS A 44 -14.17 -7.24 -27.09
C CYS A 44 -15.26 -8.32 -27.19
N PRO A 45 -14.88 -9.62 -27.20
CA PRO A 45 -15.83 -10.72 -27.11
C PRO A 45 -16.54 -10.76 -25.74
N ASP A 46 -17.70 -11.41 -25.69
CA ASP A 46 -18.48 -11.56 -24.46
C ASP A 46 -17.67 -12.25 -23.34
N GLY A 47 -17.73 -11.69 -22.13
CA GLY A 47 -17.00 -12.20 -20.96
C GLY A 47 -15.56 -11.70 -20.81
N HIS A 48 -15.03 -10.92 -21.75
CA HIS A 48 -13.74 -10.23 -21.59
C HIS A 48 -13.92 -8.88 -20.91
N SER A 49 -12.96 -8.49 -20.07
CA SER A 49 -12.94 -7.12 -19.53
C SER A 49 -12.42 -6.15 -20.59
N ILE A 50 -13.20 -5.08 -20.84
CA ILE A 50 -12.92 -4.07 -21.86
C ILE A 50 -12.34 -2.81 -21.22
N ARG A 51 -11.19 -2.37 -21.74
CA ARG A 51 -10.60 -1.08 -21.37
C ARG A 51 -10.22 -0.31 -22.62
N LEU A 52 -10.71 0.91 -22.76
CA LEU A 52 -10.30 1.79 -23.86
C LEU A 52 -8.85 2.25 -23.63
N GLN A 53 -8.00 2.06 -24.62
CA GLN A 53 -6.59 2.44 -24.59
C GLN A 53 -6.30 3.37 -25.78
N SER A 54 -5.77 4.55 -25.49
CA SER A 54 -5.29 5.46 -26.53
C SER A 54 -3.96 4.93 -27.08
N ALA A 55 -3.92 4.61 -28.38
CA ALA A 55 -2.69 4.23 -29.07
C ALA A 55 -2.01 5.50 -29.59
N PHE A 56 -1.01 5.97 -28.84
CA PHE A 56 -0.16 7.07 -29.26
C PHE A 56 0.98 6.55 -30.14
N ASN A 57 0.90 6.79 -31.45
CA ASN A 57 1.98 6.50 -32.38
C ASN A 57 2.92 7.70 -32.44
N ALA A 58 3.99 7.68 -31.65
CA ALA A 58 4.99 8.74 -31.67
C ALA A 58 5.73 8.76 -33.02
N PRO A 59 5.92 9.92 -33.68
CA PRO A 59 6.73 10.03 -34.89
C PRO A 59 8.18 9.55 -34.65
N PRO A 60 8.84 8.95 -35.66
CA PRO A 60 10.24 8.53 -35.52
C PRO A 60 11.14 9.73 -35.18
N GLY A 61 11.90 9.62 -34.09
CA GLY A 61 12.74 10.70 -33.54
C GLY A 61 12.17 11.40 -32.30
N THR A 62 10.93 11.09 -31.91
CA THR A 62 10.33 11.60 -30.67
C THR A 62 10.97 10.92 -29.47
N ARG A 63 11.55 11.70 -28.55
CA ARG A 63 11.95 11.20 -27.22
C ARG A 63 10.68 11.03 -26.39
N ILE A 64 10.22 9.80 -26.25
CA ILE A 64 9.12 9.47 -25.33
C ILE A 64 9.78 9.27 -23.96
N ASP A 65 9.54 10.20 -23.04
CA ASP A 65 9.87 9.97 -21.64
C ASP A 65 8.99 8.82 -21.14
N VAL A 66 9.60 7.67 -20.88
CA VAL A 66 8.92 6.44 -20.44
C VAL A 66 8.37 6.59 -19.00
N LEU A 67 8.76 7.65 -18.31
CA LEU A 67 8.22 8.00 -16.99
C LEU A 67 7.04 8.97 -17.15
N PRO A 68 5.91 8.72 -16.46
CA PRO A 68 4.85 9.72 -16.39
C PRO A 68 5.43 11.02 -15.82
N PRO A 69 5.09 12.19 -16.39
CA PRO A 69 5.50 13.47 -15.80
C PRO A 69 5.00 13.49 -14.36
N ALA A 70 5.90 13.85 -13.42
CA ALA A 70 5.52 14.05 -12.04
C ALA A 70 4.42 15.11 -12.01
N ASN A 71 3.18 14.70 -11.71
CA ASN A 71 2.03 15.58 -11.64
C ASN A 71 2.27 16.64 -10.56
N THR A 72 2.84 17.79 -10.93
CA THR A 72 2.87 18.97 -10.10
C THR A 72 1.56 19.72 -10.31
N ALA A 73 0.84 19.90 -9.21
CA ALA A 73 -0.41 20.65 -9.06
C ALA A 73 -1.70 19.95 -9.52
N GLN A 74 -2.33 19.26 -8.57
CA GLN A 74 -3.68 19.60 -8.14
C GLN A 74 -3.76 19.43 -6.63
N THR A 75 -3.90 20.55 -5.93
CA THR A 75 -4.35 20.66 -4.53
C THR A 75 -5.78 20.13 -4.42
N ALA A 76 -5.96 18.82 -4.56
CA ALA A 76 -7.19 18.14 -4.25
C ALA A 76 -7.16 17.77 -2.76
N ARG A 77 -7.92 18.56 -1.99
CA ARG A 77 -8.59 18.20 -0.73
C ARG A 77 -8.29 16.78 -0.26
N GLY A 78 -7.56 16.67 0.86
CA GLY A 78 -6.95 15.43 1.38
C GLY A 78 -7.78 14.17 1.15
N LYS A 79 -7.34 13.34 0.21
CA LYS A 79 -7.64 11.91 0.25
C LYS A 79 -6.86 11.33 1.43
N PRO A 80 -7.49 10.48 2.26
CA PRO A 80 -6.73 9.76 3.29
C PRO A 80 -5.59 9.03 2.58
N ALA A 81 -4.40 9.14 3.17
CA ALA A 81 -3.20 8.50 2.67
C ALA A 81 -3.53 7.08 2.22
N ASP A 82 -3.14 6.75 0.99
CA ASP A 82 -3.19 5.39 0.47
C ASP A 82 -2.40 4.53 1.47
N GLN A 83 -3.13 3.91 2.40
CA GLN A 83 -2.61 2.96 3.34
C GLN A 83 -2.26 1.75 2.49
N THR A 84 -1.05 1.78 1.93
CA THR A 84 -0.39 0.58 1.46
C THR A 84 -0.46 -0.41 2.61
N VAL A 85 -1.39 -1.35 2.51
CA VAL A 85 -1.60 -2.36 3.54
C VAL A 85 -0.40 -3.28 3.43
N VAL A 86 0.66 -2.96 4.16
CA VAL A 86 1.76 -3.87 4.41
C VAL A 86 1.19 -4.95 5.30
N VAL A 87 0.71 -6.03 4.68
CA VAL A 87 0.28 -7.24 5.39
C VAL A 87 1.54 -7.92 5.89
N VAL A 88 2.04 -7.45 7.04
CA VAL A 88 2.99 -8.21 7.84
C VAL A 88 2.16 -9.32 8.48
N GLY A 89 2.46 -10.58 8.15
CA GLY A 89 1.93 -11.73 8.86
C GLY A 89 2.44 -11.73 10.30
N THR A 90 1.85 -10.90 11.16
CA THR A 90 2.05 -11.02 12.60
C THR A 90 1.29 -12.24 13.08
N ARG A 91 1.99 -13.22 13.64
CA ARG A 91 1.31 -14.28 14.42
C ARG A 91 0.50 -13.57 15.50
N ASP A 92 -0.80 -13.80 15.50
CA ASP A 92 -1.62 -13.42 16.64
C ASP A 92 -1.25 -14.36 17.78
N ASP A 93 -0.37 -13.89 18.65
CA ASP A 93 0.05 -14.62 19.84
C ASP A 93 -1.02 -14.52 20.96
N GLY A 94 -2.22 -14.01 20.67
CA GLY A 94 -3.36 -13.96 21.59
C GLY A 94 -3.25 -12.88 22.68
N CYS A 95 -2.04 -12.41 22.97
CA CYS A 95 -1.77 -11.30 23.89
C CYS A 95 -1.94 -9.92 23.24
N GLY A 96 -2.07 -9.87 21.90
CA GLY A 96 -1.92 -8.69 21.04
C GLY A 96 -3.03 -7.64 21.10
N ASN A 97 -4.14 -7.89 21.79
CA ASN A 97 -5.30 -7.00 21.79
C ASN A 97 -5.39 -6.07 23.03
N ARG A 98 -4.32 -5.94 23.83
CA ARG A 98 -4.31 -5.09 25.04
C ARG A 98 -3.27 -3.96 25.05
N LEU A 99 -2.41 -3.87 24.05
CA LEU A 99 -1.37 -2.84 23.94
C LEU A 99 -1.33 -2.26 22.53
N SER A 100 -1.34 -0.93 22.40
CA SER A 100 -1.07 -0.30 21.10
C SER A 100 0.39 -0.51 20.70
N ALA A 101 0.69 -0.52 19.39
CA ALA A 101 2.06 -0.69 18.88
C ALA A 101 3.04 0.36 19.45
N GLU A 102 2.55 1.55 19.75
CA GLU A 102 3.30 2.64 20.36
C GLU A 102 3.65 2.36 21.83
N GLN A 103 2.69 1.85 22.62
CA GLN A 103 2.93 1.42 24.00
C GLN A 103 3.90 0.25 24.07
N ARG A 104 3.80 -0.70 23.12
CA ARG A 104 4.76 -1.80 22.97
C ARG A 104 6.18 -1.26 22.73
N ARG A 105 6.33 -0.29 21.80
CA ARG A 105 7.63 0.32 21.48
C ARG A 105 8.21 1.13 22.66
N ALA A 106 7.38 1.91 23.36
CA ALA A 106 7.82 2.69 24.52
C ALA A 106 8.25 1.81 25.70
N ALA A 107 7.59 0.68 25.92
CA ALA A 107 7.95 -0.30 26.93
C ALA A 107 9.30 -0.99 26.65
N ILE A 108 9.54 -1.34 25.37
CA ILE A 108 10.82 -1.87 24.90
C ILE A 108 11.95 -0.89 25.20
N ILE A 109 11.78 0.38 24.85
CA ILE A 109 12.80 1.43 25.05
C ILE A 109 13.11 1.64 26.55
N ASN A 110 12.09 1.55 27.40
CA ASN A 110 12.24 1.80 28.84
C ASN A 110 12.56 0.55 29.67
N GLN A 111 12.78 -0.62 29.03
CA GLN A 111 12.96 -1.91 29.70
C GLN A 111 11.84 -2.23 30.71
N ARG A 112 10.62 -1.76 30.45
CA ARG A 112 9.45 -2.03 31.28
C ARG A 112 8.65 -3.14 30.62
N THR A 113 8.12 -4.06 31.42
CA THR A 113 7.25 -5.14 30.95
C THR A 113 5.79 -4.77 31.23
N PRO A 114 5.10 -4.10 30.30
CA PRO A 114 3.68 -3.77 30.46
C PRO A 114 2.81 -5.03 30.36
N PRO A 115 1.60 -4.98 30.94
CA PRO A 115 0.61 -6.06 30.79
C PRO A 115 0.29 -6.34 29.32
N GLY A 116 0.31 -7.61 28.91
CA GLY A 116 -0.02 -8.04 27.55
C GLY A 116 1.18 -8.32 26.64
N MET A 117 2.42 -8.27 27.12
CA MET A 117 3.57 -8.84 26.39
C MET A 117 3.54 -10.38 26.39
N THR A 118 4.08 -11.00 25.35
CA THR A 118 4.26 -12.46 25.29
C THR A 118 5.53 -12.88 26.03
N GLN A 119 5.58 -14.11 26.53
CA GLN A 119 6.80 -14.69 27.11
C GLN A 119 8.03 -14.53 26.21
N ARG A 120 7.89 -14.78 24.90
CA ARG A 120 8.99 -14.67 23.93
C ARG A 120 9.51 -13.23 23.81
N ASP A 121 8.63 -12.24 23.81
CA ASP A 121 9.04 -10.84 23.78
C ASP A 121 9.82 -10.46 25.05
N VAL A 122 9.36 -10.93 26.22
CA VAL A 122 10.05 -10.66 27.49
C VAL A 122 11.43 -11.29 27.52
N GLU A 123 11.56 -12.54 27.07
CA GLU A 123 12.86 -13.21 26.96
C GLU A 123 13.78 -12.52 25.94
N SER A 124 13.24 -12.00 24.83
CA SER A 124 14.03 -11.24 23.86
C SER A 124 14.48 -9.88 24.41
N LEU A 125 13.75 -9.29 25.36
CA LEU A 125 14.05 -7.97 25.92
C LEU A 125 14.98 -8.03 27.13
N LEU A 126 14.75 -8.97 28.03
CA LEU A 126 15.48 -9.11 29.30
C LEU A 126 16.52 -10.23 29.26
N GLY A 127 16.51 -11.06 28.22
CA GLY A 127 17.31 -12.28 28.13
C GLY A 127 16.68 -13.45 28.86
N ARG A 128 17.50 -14.48 29.10
CA ARG A 128 17.05 -15.66 29.85
C ARG A 128 16.83 -15.31 31.33
N PRO A 129 15.71 -15.74 31.94
CA PRO A 129 15.46 -15.54 33.37
C PRO A 129 16.43 -16.37 34.22
N ASP A 130 16.74 -15.88 35.41
CA ASP A 130 17.58 -16.60 36.39
C ASP A 130 16.80 -17.72 37.08
N LYS A 131 15.49 -17.51 37.30
CA LYS A 131 14.62 -18.52 37.90
C LYS A 131 13.23 -18.48 37.25
N ILE A 132 12.73 -19.67 36.96
CA ILE A 132 11.38 -19.92 36.45
C ILE A 132 10.62 -20.71 37.51
N THR A 133 9.43 -20.25 37.88
CA THR A 133 8.54 -20.95 38.82
C THR A 133 7.14 -20.98 38.24
N ASN A 134 6.50 -22.14 38.19
CA ASN A 134 5.10 -22.26 37.79
C ASN A 134 4.27 -22.59 39.04
N ARG A 135 3.23 -21.79 39.31
CA ARG A 135 2.33 -22.02 40.44
C ARG A 135 0.90 -21.70 40.01
N ASN A 136 -0.02 -22.66 40.18
CA ASN A 136 -1.45 -22.47 39.90
C ASN A 136 -1.74 -21.95 38.47
N GLY A 137 -1.02 -22.47 37.45
CA GLY A 137 -1.18 -22.02 36.05
C GLY A 137 -0.51 -20.66 35.75
N GLU A 138 0.13 -20.04 36.75
CA GLU A 138 0.83 -18.78 36.61
C GLU A 138 2.35 -19.02 36.53
N LEU A 139 2.95 -18.55 35.44
CA LEU A 139 4.39 -18.65 35.22
C LEU A 139 5.08 -17.39 35.76
N HIS A 140 6.09 -17.55 36.60
CA HIS A 140 6.84 -16.45 37.19
C HIS A 140 8.29 -16.51 36.74
N TYR A 141 8.74 -15.43 36.12
CA TYR A 141 10.14 -15.23 35.74
C TYR A 141 10.77 -14.24 36.69
N VAL A 142 11.93 -14.63 37.23
CA VAL A 142 12.71 -13.79 38.13
C VAL A 142 14.03 -13.46 37.44
N TYR A 143 14.32 -12.17 37.36
CA TYR A 143 15.55 -11.61 36.82
C TYR A 143 16.30 -10.90 37.94
N ASN A 144 17.50 -11.36 38.26
CA ASN A 144 18.36 -10.79 39.27
C ASN A 144 19.34 -9.82 38.61
N GLN A 145 19.18 -8.53 38.90
CA GLN A 145 20.09 -7.51 38.41
C GLN A 145 21.33 -7.41 39.30
N LYS A 146 22.46 -7.11 38.65
CA LYS A 146 23.70 -6.74 39.35
C LYS A 146 23.39 -5.46 40.17
N LYS A 147 23.62 -5.50 41.49
CA LYS A 147 23.17 -4.54 42.55
C LYS A 147 21.99 -4.98 43.42
N GLY A 148 21.63 -6.27 43.44
CA GLY A 148 20.68 -6.82 44.41
C GLY A 148 19.21 -6.44 44.17
N ARG A 149 18.91 -5.86 43.01
CA ARG A 149 17.52 -5.62 42.57
C ARG A 149 17.03 -6.86 41.84
N SER A 150 15.82 -7.30 42.14
CA SER A 150 15.17 -8.40 41.41
C SER A 150 13.89 -7.90 40.75
N ASN A 151 13.69 -8.28 39.49
CA ASN A 151 12.47 -8.03 38.75
C ASN A 151 11.72 -9.35 38.61
N LYS A 152 10.43 -9.34 38.97
CA LYS A 152 9.55 -10.49 38.78
C LYS A 152 8.52 -10.15 37.73
N VAL A 153 8.47 -10.96 36.68
CA VAL A 153 7.44 -10.93 35.63
C VAL A 153 6.54 -12.13 35.84
N THR A 154 5.23 -11.90 35.77
CA THR A 154 4.22 -12.92 35.97
C THR A 154 3.39 -13.06 34.70
N PHE A 155 3.20 -14.29 34.22
CA PHE A 155 2.43 -14.61 33.03
C PHE A 155 1.17 -15.39 33.39
N ASP A 156 0.09 -15.13 32.67
CA ASP A 156 -1.13 -15.92 32.73
C ASP A 156 -1.00 -17.28 32.00
N GLU A 157 -2.07 -18.07 32.04
CA GLU A 157 -2.18 -19.38 31.39
C GLU A 157 -2.04 -19.31 29.86
N HIS A 158 -2.24 -18.12 29.27
CA HIS A 158 -2.07 -17.87 27.84
C HIS A 158 -0.65 -17.37 27.50
N GLY A 159 0.25 -17.26 28.48
CA GLY A 159 1.62 -16.78 28.29
C GLY A 159 1.75 -15.27 28.14
N CYS A 160 0.73 -14.51 28.56
CA CYS A 160 0.69 -13.06 28.53
C CYS A 160 1.06 -12.46 29.89
N VAL A 161 1.84 -11.39 29.90
CA VAL A 161 2.25 -10.70 31.12
C VAL A 161 1.03 -10.09 31.83
N LYS A 162 0.86 -10.42 33.11
CA LYS A 162 -0.15 -9.81 33.98
C LYS A 162 0.32 -8.46 34.50
N GLY A 163 -0.61 -7.51 34.53
CA GLY A 163 -0.39 -6.19 35.10
C GLY A 163 -0.28 -6.28 36.62
N LYS A 164 0.65 -5.53 37.20
CA LYS A 164 0.69 -5.31 38.64
C LYS A 164 -0.51 -4.43 39.00
N ARG A 165 -1.45 -4.96 39.78
CA ARG A 165 -2.58 -4.20 40.33
C ARG A 165 -2.09 -3.22 41.40
#